data_AF-T0CBS3-F1
#
_entry.id   AF-T0CBS3-F1
#
_cell.length_a   1.000
_cell.length_b   1.000
_cell.length_c   1.000
_cell.angle_alpha   90.00
_cell.angle_beta   90.00
_cell.angle_gamma   90.00
#
_symmetry.space_group_name_H-M   'P 1'
#
loop_
_entity.id
_entity.type
_entity.pdbx_description
1 polymer ?
#
loop_
_entity_poly.entity_id
_entity_poly.type
_entity_poly.pdbx_seq_one_letter_code
_entity_poly.pdbx_strand_id
1 'polypeptide(L)'
;MKVDYLKNSNGDNVSEENNSKERKEPRRILVSSDKKTLNLTDKDILIVASKLKKYIKDKHNLNTSANVMEILSDIVRVKCDSAAQRAKQDGRKTLQSKDF
;
A
#
# COMPACT_ATOMS: atom_id res chain seq x y z
N MET A 1 -7.15 -25.73 -64.92
CA MET A 1 -7.94 -26.98 -64.86
C MET A 1 -8.69 -27.01 -63.53
N LYS A 2 -10.02 -27.19 -63.55
CA LYS A 2 -10.79 -27.62 -62.38
C LYS A 2 -10.68 -29.14 -62.29
N VAL A 3 -10.49 -29.71 -61.09
CA VAL A 3 -11.06 -31.01 -60.72
C VAL A 3 -11.32 -31.02 -59.22
N ASP A 4 -12.58 -31.25 -58.89
CA ASP A 4 -13.15 -31.38 -57.56
C ASP A 4 -12.78 -32.74 -56.94
N TYR A 5 -12.68 -32.83 -55.61
CA TYR A 5 -12.82 -34.12 -54.94
C TYR A 5 -13.73 -34.03 -53.71
N LEU A 6 -14.59 -35.04 -53.67
CA LEU A 6 -15.84 -35.15 -52.96
C LEU A 6 -15.68 -35.34 -51.44
N LYS A 7 -16.73 -34.90 -50.74
CA LYS A 7 -17.15 -35.38 -49.42
C LYS A 7 -17.46 -36.88 -49.49
N ASN A 8 -16.89 -37.68 -48.58
CA ASN A 8 -17.47 -38.96 -48.17
C ASN A 8 -17.60 -39.01 -46.64
N SER A 9 -18.75 -39.54 -46.24
CA SER A 9 -19.33 -39.57 -44.91
C SER A 9 -19.23 -40.96 -44.28
N ASN A 10 -19.04 -40.97 -42.96
CA ASN A 10 -19.31 -42.03 -41.97
C ASN A 10 -18.43 -43.30 -41.98
N GLY A 11 -17.83 -43.58 -40.83
CA GLY A 11 -17.15 -44.85 -40.50
C GLY A 11 -16.33 -44.71 -39.21
N ASP A 12 -16.64 -45.54 -38.22
CA ASP A 12 -16.27 -45.45 -36.80
C ASP A 12 -14.78 -45.65 -36.42
N ASN A 13 -14.44 -45.15 -35.22
CA ASN A 13 -13.53 -45.68 -34.17
C ASN A 13 -12.06 -46.03 -34.52
N VAL A 14 -11.07 -45.39 -33.87
CA VAL A 14 -10.41 -45.78 -32.59
C VAL A 14 -9.23 -44.84 -32.31
N SER A 15 -9.04 -44.57 -31.02
CA SER A 15 -8.02 -43.82 -30.27
C SER A 15 -6.56 -43.86 -30.71
N GLU A 16 -5.85 -42.75 -30.49
CA GLU A 16 -4.45 -42.68 -30.02
C GLU A 16 -4.26 -41.30 -29.36
N GLU A 17 -4.33 -41.26 -28.02
CA GLU A 17 -3.16 -41.19 -27.14
C GLU A 17 -2.57 -39.77 -26.95
N ASN A 18 -2.81 -39.30 -25.72
CA ASN A 18 -1.81 -38.76 -24.81
C ASN A 18 -1.25 -37.33 -25.01
N ASN A 19 -1.68 -36.49 -24.04
CA ASN A 19 -0.85 -35.53 -23.31
C ASN A 19 -0.67 -34.12 -23.90
N SER A 20 -1.77 -33.37 -24.00
CA SER A 20 -1.72 -31.91 -23.98
C SER A 20 -1.82 -31.41 -22.53
N LYS A 21 -0.66 -31.21 -21.89
CA LYS A 21 -0.55 -30.40 -20.67
C LYS A 21 -1.21 -29.05 -20.91
N GLU A 22 -2.37 -28.87 -20.30
CA GLU A 22 -3.14 -27.64 -20.22
C GLU A 22 -2.22 -26.52 -19.72
N ARG A 23 -1.80 -25.65 -20.65
CA ARG A 23 -1.04 -24.44 -20.32
C ARG A 23 -2.02 -23.48 -19.61
N LYS A 24 -2.11 -23.57 -18.28
CA LYS A 24 -2.82 -22.58 -17.47
C LYS A 24 -2.15 -21.24 -17.69
N GLU A 25 -2.80 -20.36 -18.44
CA GLU A 25 -2.35 -19.00 -18.62
C GLU A 25 -2.14 -18.32 -17.25
N PRO A 26 -1.11 -17.47 -17.11
CA PRO A 26 -0.84 -16.80 -15.85
C PRO A 26 -2.04 -15.94 -15.47
N ARG A 27 -2.74 -16.33 -14.40
CA ARG A 27 -3.86 -15.56 -13.86
C ARG A 27 -3.35 -14.21 -13.38
N ARG A 28 -3.71 -13.15 -14.11
CA ARG A 28 -3.51 -11.75 -13.67
C ARG A 28 -4.39 -11.51 -12.43
N ILE A 29 -3.76 -11.36 -11.27
CA ILE A 29 -4.46 -10.94 -10.05
C ILE A 29 -4.67 -9.43 -10.15
N LEU A 30 -5.92 -9.03 -10.38
CA LEU A 30 -6.37 -7.64 -10.21
C LEU A 30 -6.52 -7.39 -8.71
N VAL A 31 -5.47 -6.85 -8.08
CA VAL A 31 -5.56 -6.38 -6.69
C VAL A 31 -6.43 -5.13 -6.71
N SER A 32 -7.69 -5.29 -6.32
CA SER A 32 -8.52 -4.15 -5.94
C SER A 32 -7.88 -3.51 -4.72
N SER A 33 -7.37 -2.28 -4.87
CA SER A 33 -6.94 -1.50 -3.71
C SER A 33 -8.20 -1.08 -2.97
N ASP A 34 -8.45 -1.70 -1.81
CA ASP A 34 -9.45 -1.19 -0.88
C ASP A 34 -9.06 0.24 -0.54
N LYS A 35 -9.79 1.20 -1.10
CA LYS A 35 -9.64 2.62 -0.77
C LYS A 35 -10.09 2.79 0.67
N LYS A 36 -9.15 2.64 1.61
CA LYS A 36 -9.36 2.93 3.02
C LYS A 36 -9.89 4.35 3.13
N THR A 37 -11.16 4.49 3.50
CA THR A 37 -11.79 5.78 3.78
C THR A 37 -10.99 6.44 4.89
N LEU A 38 -10.36 7.58 4.59
CA LEU A 38 -9.59 8.34 5.57
C LEU A 38 -10.59 8.97 6.55
N ASN A 39 -10.74 8.40 7.74
CA ASN A 39 -11.45 9.05 8.84
C ASN A 39 -10.66 10.28 9.26
N LEU A 40 -11.07 11.46 8.79
CA LEU A 40 -10.44 12.75 9.09
C LEU A 40 -10.54 13.14 10.58
N THR A 41 -11.26 12.37 11.39
CA THR A 41 -11.53 12.65 12.81
C THR A 41 -10.65 11.86 13.77
N ASP A 42 -10.03 10.77 13.33
CA ASP A 42 -9.15 9.97 14.17
C ASP A 42 -7.75 10.59 14.19
N LYS A 43 -7.40 11.27 15.28
CA LYS A 43 -6.07 11.86 15.48
C LYS A 43 -5.03 10.76 15.76
N ASP A 44 -4.51 10.15 14.70
CA ASP A 44 -3.48 9.09 14.78
C ASP A 44 -2.21 9.51 15.51
N ILE A 45 -1.74 8.71 16.48
CA ILE A 45 -0.50 8.97 17.20
C ILE A 45 0.69 8.97 16.22
N LEU A 46 1.39 10.10 16.10
CA LEU A 46 2.51 10.27 15.17
C LEU A 46 3.87 9.83 15.73
N ILE A 47 3.90 9.49 17.02
CA ILE A 47 5.13 9.20 17.77
C ILE A 47 5.12 7.75 18.25
N VAL A 48 6.25 7.05 18.11
CA VAL A 48 6.39 5.70 18.64
C VAL A 48 6.45 5.74 20.16
N ALA A 49 5.35 5.29 20.79
CA ALA A 49 5.16 5.39 22.23
C ALA A 49 6.28 4.74 23.06
N SER A 50 6.77 3.57 22.65
CA SER A 50 7.84 2.86 23.37
C SER A 50 9.16 3.63 23.36
N LYS A 51 9.53 4.27 22.24
CA LYS A 51 10.76 5.07 22.13
C LYS A 51 10.71 6.29 23.03
N LEU A 52 9.59 7.01 23.02
CA LEU A 52 9.42 8.20 23.84
C LEU A 52 9.39 7.86 25.34
N LYS A 53 8.61 6.84 25.74
CA LYS A 53 8.54 6.39 27.14
C LYS A 53 9.92 5.97 27.64
N LYS A 54 10.66 5.21 26.84
CA LYS A 54 12.03 4.80 27.16
C LYS A 54 12.95 6.01 27.34
N TYR A 55 12.93 6.97 26.40
CA TYR A 55 13.74 8.19 26.50
C TYR A 55 13.47 8.97 27.80
N ILE A 56 12.19 9.16 28.16
CA ILE A 56 11.81 9.87 29.38
C ILE A 56 12.25 9.09 30.64
N LYS A 57 12.09 7.77 30.63
CA LYS A 57 12.51 6.92 31.74
C LYS A 57 14.02 6.92 31.92
N ASP A 58 14.79 6.76 30.85
CA ASP A 58 16.25 6.68 30.91
C ASP A 58 16.86 8.02 31.34
N LYS A 59 16.32 9.15 30.85
CA LYS A 59 16.88 10.49 31.11
C LYS A 59 16.39 11.13 32.40
N HIS A 60 15.13 10.88 32.77
CA HIS A 60 14.47 11.59 33.87
C HIS A 60 13.93 10.64 34.96
N ASN A 61 14.05 9.31 34.79
CA ASN A 61 13.49 8.29 35.68
C ASN A 61 11.96 8.38 35.88
N LEU A 62 11.26 9.05 34.97
CA LEU A 62 9.80 9.25 35.05
C LEU A 62 9.03 8.23 34.20
N ASN A 63 7.82 7.91 34.65
CA ASN A 63 6.83 7.21 33.83
C ASN A 63 5.99 8.23 33.07
N THR A 64 5.46 7.85 31.90
CA THR A 64 4.66 8.74 31.04
C THR A 64 3.23 8.22 30.93
N SER A 65 2.24 9.08 31.20
CA SER A 65 0.83 8.75 31.04
C SER A 65 0.43 8.59 29.56
N ALA A 66 -0.71 7.95 29.30
CA ALA A 66 -1.17 7.70 27.94
C ALA A 66 -1.49 9.00 27.17
N ASN A 67 -2.17 9.96 27.83
CA ASN A 67 -2.65 11.21 27.23
C ASN A 67 -1.51 12.10 26.70
N VAL A 68 -0.28 11.93 27.22
CA VAL A 68 0.89 12.68 26.73
C VAL A 68 1.17 12.38 25.25
N MET A 69 0.85 11.18 24.77
CA MET A 69 1.06 10.80 23.36
C MET A 69 0.17 11.59 22.42
N GLU A 70 -1.08 11.85 22.81
CA GLU A 70 -2.03 12.63 22.03
C GLU A 70 -1.58 14.08 21.94
N ILE A 71 -1.23 14.68 23.08
CA ILE A 71 -0.76 16.08 23.17
C ILE A 71 0.51 16.27 22.34
N LEU A 72 1.49 15.39 22.48
CA LEU A 72 2.73 15.50 21.70
C LEU A 72 2.49 15.27 20.22
N SER A 73 1.58 14.38 19.84
CA SER A 73 1.20 14.20 18.43
C SER A 73 0.55 15.46 17.87
N ASP A 74 -0.29 16.15 18.65
CA ASP A 74 -0.88 17.44 18.26
C ASP A 74 0.20 18.52 18.04
N ILE A 75 1.19 18.60 18.94
CA ILE A 75 2.31 19.55 18.79
C ILE A 75 3.10 19.24 17.51
N VAL A 76 3.42 17.97 17.26
CA VAL A 76 4.13 17.55 16.04
C VAL A 76 3.33 17.89 14.80
N ARG A 77 2.01 17.67 14.77
CA ARG A 77 1.15 18.05 13.63
C ARG A 77 1.24 19.53 13.32
N VAL A 78 1.00 20.38 14.31
CA VAL A 78 1.02 21.84 14.13
C VAL A 78 2.39 22.31 13.61
N LYS A 79 3.47 21.75 14.16
CA LYS A 79 4.83 22.10 13.74
C LYS A 79 5.12 21.64 12.30
N CYS A 80 4.72 20.41 11.94
CA CYS A 80 4.88 19.87 10.60
C CYS A 80 4.04 20.61 9.57
N ASP A 81 2.80 20.99 9.90
CA ASP A 81 1.92 21.75 9.01
C ASP A 81 2.51 23.13 8.71
N SER A 82 3.02 23.81 9.75
CA SER A 82 3.71 25.09 9.61
C SER A 82 4.95 24.95 8.73
N ALA A 83 5.75 23.90 8.92
CA ALA A 83 6.92 23.62 8.10
C ALA A 83 6.54 23.31 6.64
N ALA A 84 5.48 22.54 6.42
CA ALA A 84 4.98 22.20 5.09
C ALA A 84 4.47 23.44 4.35
N GLN A 85 3.83 24.38 5.05
CA GLN A 85 3.42 25.66 4.47
C GLN A 85 4.63 26.46 3.99
N ARG A 86 5.70 26.57 4.80
CA ARG A 86 6.95 27.24 4.42
C ARG A 86 7.58 26.59 3.19
N ALA A 87 7.68 25.26 3.17
CA ALA A 87 8.21 24.52 2.02
C ALA A 87 7.41 24.79 0.73
N LYS A 88 6.07 24.82 0.84
CA LYS A 88 5.16 25.12 -0.28
C LYS A 88 5.31 26.55 -0.79
N GLN A 89 5.46 27.53 0.11
CA GLN A 89 5.70 28.93 -0.25
C GLN A 89 7.00 29.09 -1.04
N ASP A 90 8.01 28.29 -0.69
CA ASP A 90 9.29 28.19 -1.41
C ASP A 90 9.20 27.41 -2.74
N GLY A 91 8.01 26.94 -3.14
CA GLY A 91 7.79 26.13 -4.35
C GLY A 91 8.32 24.68 -4.27
N ARG A 92 8.72 24.22 -3.08
CA ARG A 92 9.29 22.88 -2.88
C ARG A 92 8.22 21.85 -2.54
N LYS A 93 8.44 20.61 -2.99
CA LYS A 93 7.64 19.43 -2.63
C LYS A 93 8.26 18.60 -1.51
N THR A 94 9.47 18.97 -1.09
CA THR A 94 10.25 18.27 -0.07
C THR A 94 10.42 19.16 1.15
N LEU A 95 10.02 18.63 2.30
CA LEU A 95 10.26 19.23 3.61
C LEU A 95 11.75 19.11 3.96
N GLN A 96 12.39 20.20 4.34
CA GLN A 96 13.81 20.27 4.68
C GLN A 96 14.00 20.80 6.10
N SER A 97 15.20 20.61 6.66
CA SER A 97 15.52 21.09 8.01
C SER A 97 15.31 22.60 8.18
N LYS A 98 15.53 23.39 7.12
CA LYS A 98 15.30 24.84 7.12
C LYS A 98 13.82 25.25 7.24
N ASP A 99 12.90 24.31 7.02
CA ASP A 99 11.47 24.55 7.13
C ASP A 99 10.93 24.41 8.55
N PHE A 100 11.71 23.91 9.51
CA PHE A 100 11.27 23.72 10.90
C PHE A 100 11.65 24.90 11.79
#